data_AF-A0A661S9Q0-F1
#
_entry.id   AF-A0A661S9Q0-F1
#
_cell.length_a   1.000
_cell.length_b   1.000
_cell.length_c   1.000
_cell.angle_alpha   90.00
_cell.angle_beta   90.00
_cell.angle_gamma   90.00
#
_symmetry.space_group_name_H-M   'P 1'
#
loop_
_entity.id
_entity.type
_entity.pdbx_description
1 polymer ?
#
loop_
_entity_poly.entity_id
_entity_poly.type
_entity_poly.pdbx_seq_one_letter_code
_entity_poly.pdbx_strand_id
1 'polypeptide(L)' 'MGNLTITVDDESLKRARIRALEEGTSVNALLRDFLDAYAGVRRAQKNAVSEVVALSRRSQSRRGGRSWTREELHERE' A
#
# COMPACT_ATOMS: atom_id res chain seq x y z
N MET A 1 -7.26 -15.59 -12.98
CA MET A 1 -5.80 -15.70 -13.22
C MET A 1 -5.56 -15.38 -14.68
N GLY A 2 -4.54 -14.58 -14.99
CA GLY A 2 -4.12 -14.29 -16.36
C GLY A 2 -2.66 -14.73 -16.56
N ASN A 3 -2.32 -15.15 -17.77
CA ASN A 3 -0.96 -15.50 -18.13
C ASN A 3 -0.32 -14.33 -18.90
N LEU A 4 0.89 -13.96 -18.50
CA LEU A 4 1.69 -12.93 -19.17
C LEU A 4 2.94 -13.58 -19.74
N THR A 5 3.14 -13.45 -21.06
CA THR A 5 4.38 -13.84 -21.74
C THR A 5 5.06 -12.58 -22.24
N ILE A 6 6.31 -12.39 -21.85
CA ILE A 6 7.14 -11.28 -22.29
C ILE A 6 8.49 -11.82 -22.76
N THR A 7 9.05 -11.21 -23.79
CA THR A 7 10.42 -11.48 -24.21
C THR A 7 11.34 -10.52 -23.48
N VAL A 8 12.37 -11.07 -22.83
CA VAL A 8 13.41 -10.32 -22.13
C VAL A 8 14.76 -10.89 -22.52
N ASP A 9 15.80 -10.09 -22.33
CA ASP A 9 17.19 -10.53 -22.50
C ASP A 9 17.51 -11.70 -21.54
N ASP A 10 18.13 -12.76 -22.08
CA ASP A 10 18.39 -14.00 -21.34
C ASP A 10 19.33 -13.78 -20.15
N GLU A 11 20.34 -12.94 -20.30
CA GLU A 11 21.30 -12.65 -19.22
C GLU A 11 20.63 -11.84 -18.10
N SER A 12 19.74 -10.93 -18.47
CA SER A 12 18.91 -10.19 -17.52
C SER A 12 17.96 -11.11 -16.75
N LEU A 13 17.30 -12.05 -17.44
CA LEU A 13 16.43 -13.04 -16.80
C LEU A 13 17.19 -13.97 -15.86
N LYS A 14 18.38 -14.42 -16.26
CA LYS A 14 19.25 -15.27 -15.45
C LYS A 14 19.68 -14.58 -14.15
N ARG A 15 20.16 -13.33 -14.24
CA ARG A 15 20.55 -12.53 -13.07
C ARG A 15 19.36 -12.29 -12.14
N ALA A 16 18.18 -11.99 -12.68
CA ALA A 16 16.96 -11.81 -11.90
C ALA A 16 16.56 -13.10 -11.15
N ARG A 17 16.70 -14.27 -11.78
CA ARG A 17 16.42 -15.57 -11.14
C ARG A 17 17.38 -15.87 -9.99
N ILE A 18 18.69 -15.65 -10.20
CA ILE A 18 19.70 -15.85 -9.15
C ILE A 18 19.37 -14.98 -7.94
N ARG A 19 19.15 -13.68 -8.17
CA ARG A 19 18.80 -12.74 -7.11
C ARG A 19 17.50 -13.12 -6.39
N ALA A 20 16.47 -13.51 -7.13
CA ALA A 20 15.21 -13.93 -6.53
C ALA A 20 15.40 -15.16 -5.62
N LEU A 21 16.23 -16.12 -6.04
CA LEU A 21 16.57 -17.28 -5.22
C LEU A 21 17.31 -16.89 -3.94
N GLU A 22 18.29 -15.98 -4.02
CA GLU A 22 19.01 -15.45 -2.86
C GLU A 22 18.06 -14.77 -1.86
N GLU A 23 17.05 -14.05 -2.36
CA GLU A 23 16.02 -13.39 -1.56
C GLU A 23 14.88 -14.35 -1.13
N GLY A 24 14.96 -15.65 -1.45
CA GLY A 24 13.94 -16.65 -1.10
C GLY A 24 12.60 -16.46 -1.83
N THR A 25 12.61 -15.81 -2.98
CA THR A 25 11.45 -15.49 -3.81
C THR A 25 11.59 -16.02 -5.24
N SER A 26 10.68 -15.66 -6.14
CA SER A 26 10.74 -15.99 -7.56
C SER A 26 10.49 -14.77 -8.42
N VAL A 27 11.00 -14.78 -9.65
CA VAL A 27 10.74 -13.72 -10.64
C VAL A 27 9.24 -13.53 -10.89
N ASN A 28 8.46 -14.63 -10.88
CA ASN A 28 7.01 -14.56 -11.04
C ASN A 28 6.30 -13.91 -9.84
N ALA A 29 6.79 -14.13 -8.62
CA ALA A 29 6.26 -13.45 -7.43
C ALA A 29 6.58 -11.94 -7.50
N LEU A 30 7.82 -11.59 -7.84
CA LEU A 30 8.24 -10.19 -8.00
C LEU A 30 7.44 -9.47 -9.09
N LEU A 31 7.24 -10.10 -10.25
CA LEU A 31 6.42 -9.54 -11.34
C LEU A 31 4.97 -9.34 -10.92
N ARG A 32 4.39 -10.28 -10.18
CA ARG A 32 3.03 -10.16 -9.66
C ARG A 32 2.91 -8.96 -8.72
N ASP A 33 3.79 -8.86 -7.73
CA ASP A 33 3.80 -7.75 -6.77
C ASP A 33 4.03 -6.41 -7.46
N PHE A 34 4.90 -6.39 -8.48
CA PHE A 34 5.14 -5.22 -9.30
C PHE A 34 3.90 -4.80 -10.07
N LEU A 35 3.21 -5.74 -10.73
CA LEU A 35 1.97 -5.46 -11.48
C LEU A 35 0.85 -4.97 -10.55
N ASP A 36 0.71 -5.55 -9.36
CA ASP A 36 -0.28 -5.10 -8.36
C ASP A 36 0.03 -3.69 -7.86
N ALA A 37 1.32 -3.38 -7.65
CA ALA A 37 1.75 -2.04 -7.29
C ALA A 37 1.55 -1.04 -8.43
N TYR A 38 1.88 -1.45 -9.67
CA TYR A 38 1.76 -0.64 -10.89
C TYR A 38 0.31 -0.33 -11.23
N ALA A 39 -0.59 -1.30 -11.11
CA ALA A 39 -2.03 -1.14 -11.26
C ALA A 39 -2.65 -0.21 -10.19
N GLY A 40 -1.87 0.26 -9.23
CA GLY A 40 -2.29 1.28 -8.28
C GLY A 40 -3.04 0.74 -7.07
N VAL A 41 -3.14 -0.58 -6.89
CA VAL A 41 -3.78 -1.20 -5.72
C VAL A 41 -3.12 -0.73 -4.42
N ARG A 42 -1.78 -0.63 -4.40
CA ARG A 42 -1.02 -0.05 -3.27
C ARG A 42 -1.01 1.49 -3.24
N ARG A 43 -1.36 2.15 -4.35
CA ARG A 43 -1.35 3.63 -4.46
C ARG A 43 -2.55 4.23 -3.74
N ALA A 44 -3.73 3.62 -3.86
CA ALA A 44 -4.92 4.05 -3.13
C ALA A 44 -4.71 3.98 -1.60
N GLN A 45 -4.16 2.87 -1.11
CA GLN A 45 -3.84 2.72 0.33
C GLN A 45 -2.79 3.74 0.79
N LYS A 46 -1.69 3.91 0.05
CA LYS A 46 -0.66 4.92 0.39
C LYS A 46 -1.22 6.35 0.38
N ASN A 47 -2.07 6.67 -0.59
CA ASN A 47 -2.72 7.98 -0.68
C ASN A 47 -3.65 8.21 0.51
N ALA A 48 -4.48 7.23 0.87
CA ALA A 48 -5.37 7.34 2.02
C ALA A 48 -4.59 7.55 3.34
N VAL A 49 -3.50 6.81 3.55
CA VAL A 49 -2.63 7.01 4.72
C VAL A 49 -2.00 8.41 4.73
N SER A 50 -1.51 8.87 3.57
CA SER A 50 -0.93 10.21 3.44
C SER A 50 -1.96 11.30 3.72
N GLU A 51 -3.19 11.12 3.26
CA GLU A 51 -4.29 12.05 3.46
C GLU A 51 -4.71 12.13 4.94
N VAL A 52 -4.81 10.99 5.63
CA VAL A 52 -5.07 10.93 7.08
C VAL A 52 -3.98 11.65 7.87
N VAL A 53 -2.71 11.43 7.55
CA VAL A 53 -1.58 12.11 8.21
C VAL A 53 -1.62 13.62 7.94
N ALA A 54 -1.93 14.02 6.71
CA ALA A 54 -2.03 15.44 6.35
C ALA A 54 -3.20 16.13 7.07
N LEU A 55 -4.35 15.45 7.19
CA LEU A 55 -5.50 15.92 7.97
C LEU A 55 -5.14 16.06 9.45
N SER A 56 -4.47 15.07 10.04
CA SER A 56 -4.01 15.11 11.43
C SER A 56 -3.06 16.29 11.70
N ARG A 57 -2.13 16.58 10.78
CA ARG A 57 -1.20 17.71 10.91
C ARG A 57 -1.89 19.07 10.79
N ARG A 58 -2.91 19.20 9.94
CA ARG A 58 -3.68 20.45 9.78
C ARG A 58 -4.74 20.63 10.86
N SER A 59 -5.19 19.53 11.46
CA SER A 59 -6.18 19.52 12.52
C SER A 59 -5.67 20.32 13.73
N GLN A 60 -6.36 21.41 14.02
CA GLN A 60 -6.25 22.12 15.30
C GLN A 60 -7.12 21.47 16.39
N SER A 61 -7.81 20.36 16.08
CA SER A 61 -8.70 19.67 17.01
C SER A 61 -7.91 19.11 18.19
N ARG A 62 -8.21 19.63 19.38
CA ARG A 62 -7.72 19.13 20.66
C ARG A 62 -8.94 18.80 21.51
N ARG A 63 -8.91 17.67 22.21
CA ARG A 63 -9.99 17.25 23.14
C ARG A 63 -10.24 18.27 24.26
N GLY A 64 -9.31 19.21 24.49
CA GLY A 64 -9.39 20.16 25.59
C GLY A 64 -9.52 19.41 26.93
N GLY A 65 -10.22 19.99 27.90
CA GLY A 65 -10.58 19.32 29.15
C GLY A 65 -11.89 18.52 29.10
N ARG A 66 -12.54 18.44 27.93
CA ARG A 66 -13.88 17.85 27.82
C ARG A 66 -13.77 16.36 27.48
N SER A 67 -14.38 15.51 28.29
CA SER A 67 -14.72 14.14 27.91
C SER A 67 -16.18 14.12 27.47
N TRP A 68 -16.47 13.45 26.38
CA TRP A 68 -17.84 13.11 26.03
C TRP A 68 -18.13 11.67 26.45
N THR A 69 -19.31 11.43 26.97
CA THR A 69 -19.85 10.08 27.06
C THR A 69 -20.35 9.62 25.68
N ARG A 70 -20.54 8.32 25.52
CA ARG A 70 -21.04 7.77 24.25
C ARG A 70 -22.45 8.29 23.98
N GLU A 71 -23.26 8.41 25.01
CA GLU A 71 -24.63 8.90 24.98
C GLU A 71 -24.69 10.36 24.50
N GLU A 72 -23.83 11.23 25.04
CA GLU A 72 -23.72 12.65 24.65
C GLU A 72 -23.35 12.86 23.17
N LEU A 73 -22.57 11.94 22.56
CA LEU A 73 -22.19 12.02 21.15
C LEU A 73 -23.28 11.54 20.20
N HIS A 74 -24.24 10.78 20.69
CA HIS A 74 -25.34 10.22 19.90
C HIS A 74 -26.63 11.02 20.03
N GLU A 75 -26.69 12.00 20.93
CA GLU A 75 -27.78 12.96 21.03
C GLU A 75 -27.80 13.83 19.76
N ARG A 76 -28.86 13.67 18.96
CA ARG A 76 -29.12 14.47 17.75
C ARG A 76 -30.28 15.40 18.08
N GLU A 77 -29.99 16.69 18.22
CA GLU A 77 -31.02 17.74 18.07
C GLU A 77 -31.45 17.85 16.61
#